data_AF-A0A543PS30-F1
#
_entry.id   AF-A0A543PS30-F1
#
_cell.length_a   1.000
_cell.length_b   1.000
_cell.length_c   1.000
_cell.angle_alpha   90.00
_cell.angle_beta   90.00
_cell.angle_gamma   90.00
#
_symmetry.space_group_name_H-M   'P 1'
#
loop_
_entity.id
_entity.type
_entity.pdbx_description
1 polymer ?
#
loop_
_entity_poly.entity_id
_entity_poly.type
_entity_poly.pdbx_seq_one_letter_code
_entity_poly.pdbx_strand_id
1 'polypeptide(L)'
;MNDPSPAPDAHVATHVGSHVDDAPGANAAAPATAAASTTAPAPPPVAEPAGRSRGLDAQSVGLVAVFTALLVAAAVVPGIPVGPLGVPITLQTLAVMLTGLVLGPGRATAAVLLYLLLGFVGLPVFSRGQSGLQVLAGPTAGYLVSFVFAALVLGLASRAVLRRARRTWWAPLFFVATLLTTLLVVHPLGIAGLMINAKLSFEAALAADLPFLPGDVVKGLVAAVAAAAVHRAFPDVLVRRVARP
;
A
#
# COMPACT_ATOMS: atom_id res chain seq x y z
N MET A 1 -30.30 -10.34 -52.91
CA MET A 1 -31.59 -9.65 -53.13
C MET A 1 -32.58 -10.26 -52.15
N ASN A 2 -32.78 -9.54 -51.04
CA ASN A 2 -33.92 -9.53 -50.11
C ASN A 2 -34.68 -10.83 -49.74
N ASP A 3 -34.56 -11.15 -48.44
CA ASP A 3 -35.57 -11.61 -47.46
C ASP A 3 -36.93 -10.87 -47.60
N PRO A 4 -38.04 -11.13 -46.85
CA PRO A 4 -38.39 -12.19 -45.87
C PRO A 4 -39.82 -12.75 -46.06
N SER A 5 -40.23 -13.72 -45.23
CA SER A 5 -41.64 -14.03 -44.97
C SER A 5 -42.00 -13.78 -43.49
N PRO A 6 -43.05 -13.00 -43.18
CA PRO A 6 -43.38 -12.53 -41.83
C PRO A 6 -44.52 -13.32 -41.16
N ALA A 7 -44.59 -13.26 -39.83
CA ALA A 7 -45.83 -13.44 -39.06
C ALA A 7 -46.71 -12.17 -39.13
N PRO A 8 -48.05 -12.26 -38.99
CA PRO A 8 -48.68 -11.64 -37.81
C PRO A 8 -50.06 -12.21 -37.33
N ASP A 9 -50.31 -12.00 -36.03
CA ASP A 9 -51.51 -11.52 -35.32
C ASP A 9 -52.90 -12.20 -35.30
N ALA A 10 -53.32 -12.46 -34.05
CA ALA A 10 -54.57 -12.10 -33.35
C ALA A 10 -55.95 -12.58 -33.85
N HIS A 11 -56.70 -13.27 -32.97
CA HIS A 11 -58.16 -13.06 -32.82
C HIS A 11 -58.64 -13.44 -31.40
N VAL A 12 -59.51 -12.56 -30.89
CA VAL A 12 -60.24 -12.55 -29.61
C VAL A 12 -61.58 -13.28 -29.77
N ALA A 13 -62.05 -14.01 -28.75
CA ALA A 13 -63.48 -14.26 -28.52
C ALA A 13 -63.79 -14.68 -27.06
N THR A 14 -65.02 -14.37 -26.64
CA THR A 14 -65.50 -14.10 -25.28
C THR A 14 -66.66 -15.04 -24.93
N HIS A 15 -66.80 -15.55 -23.69
CA HIS A 15 -68.09 -15.84 -23.01
C HIS A 15 -67.85 -16.19 -21.52
N VAL A 16 -68.37 -15.44 -20.53
CA VAL A 16 -69.70 -15.54 -19.87
C VAL A 16 -69.87 -16.90 -19.17
N GLY A 17 -70.17 -17.09 -17.88
CA GLY A 17 -70.67 -16.28 -16.75
C GLY A 17 -71.51 -17.18 -15.82
N SER A 18 -71.74 -16.75 -14.56
CA SER A 18 -72.68 -17.28 -13.53
C SER A 18 -72.18 -18.43 -12.62
N HIS A 19 -72.44 -18.51 -11.30
CA HIS A 19 -73.08 -17.61 -10.31
C HIS A 19 -72.96 -18.22 -8.88
N VAL A 20 -72.84 -17.34 -7.85
CA VAL A 20 -73.59 -17.32 -6.55
C VAL A 20 -73.15 -18.32 -5.46
N ASP A 21 -72.45 -17.88 -4.40
CA ASP A 21 -72.92 -17.32 -3.07
C ASP A 21 -73.29 -18.45 -2.08
N ASP A 22 -73.16 -18.41 -0.73
CA ASP A 22 -73.09 -17.33 0.25
C ASP A 22 -72.65 -17.85 1.66
N ALA A 23 -72.37 -16.93 2.60
CA ALA A 23 -71.67 -17.06 3.91
C ALA A 23 -72.55 -17.52 5.13
N PRO A 24 -72.43 -17.03 6.40
CA PRO A 24 -71.32 -16.80 7.38
C PRO A 24 -71.62 -17.34 8.82
N GLY A 25 -70.70 -17.20 9.82
CA GLY A 25 -71.06 -17.34 11.25
C GLY A 25 -69.90 -17.32 12.26
N ALA A 26 -70.04 -16.56 13.36
CA ALA A 26 -68.97 -16.06 14.22
C ALA A 26 -68.84 -16.73 15.61
N ASN A 27 -67.58 -16.80 16.10
CA ASN A 27 -67.02 -16.53 17.44
C ASN A 27 -67.79 -16.85 18.75
N ALA A 28 -67.15 -17.61 19.66
CA ALA A 28 -67.32 -17.48 21.12
C ALA A 28 -66.09 -18.03 21.90
N ALA A 29 -65.55 -17.21 22.82
CA ALA A 29 -64.48 -17.49 23.79
C ALA A 29 -65.03 -18.22 25.06
N ALA A 30 -64.32 -19.06 25.82
CA ALA A 30 -63.28 -18.84 26.86
C ALA A 30 -63.27 -20.08 27.82
N PRO A 31 -62.51 -20.20 28.94
CA PRO A 31 -61.08 -19.94 29.26
C PRO A 31 -60.37 -21.10 30.07
N ALA A 32 -59.12 -20.82 30.53
CA ALA A 32 -58.29 -21.51 31.55
C ALA A 32 -57.45 -22.72 31.05
N THR A 33 -56.14 -22.88 31.34
CA THR A 33 -55.32 -22.56 32.52
C THR A 33 -53.86 -22.27 32.12
N ALA A 34 -53.27 -21.24 32.72
CA ALA A 34 -51.87 -20.85 32.56
C ALA A 34 -50.92 -21.80 33.33
N ALA A 35 -49.98 -22.43 32.64
CA ALA A 35 -48.84 -23.11 33.24
C ALA A 35 -47.63 -22.16 33.21
N ALA A 36 -47.21 -21.71 34.40
CA ALA A 36 -46.00 -20.93 34.60
C ALA A 36 -44.76 -21.78 34.25
N SER A 37 -44.04 -21.38 33.21
CA SER A 37 -42.71 -21.89 32.89
C SER A 37 -41.67 -20.96 33.51
N THR A 38 -41.06 -21.40 34.60
CA THR A 38 -39.95 -20.71 35.27
C THR A 38 -38.68 -20.88 34.43
N THR A 39 -38.41 -19.96 33.51
CA THR A 39 -37.12 -19.91 32.79
C THR A 39 -36.08 -19.28 33.72
N ALA A 40 -35.09 -20.08 34.15
CA ALA A 40 -33.96 -19.61 34.94
C ALA A 40 -33.21 -18.46 34.23
N PRO A 41 -32.66 -17.48 34.97
CA PRO A 41 -31.91 -16.38 34.35
C PRO A 41 -30.65 -16.91 33.65
N ALA A 42 -30.44 -16.45 32.41
CA ALA A 42 -29.23 -16.75 31.65
C ALA A 42 -27.97 -16.32 32.43
N PRO A 43 -26.88 -17.10 32.40
CA PRO A 43 -25.64 -16.72 33.07
C PRO A 43 -25.16 -15.36 32.54
N PRO A 44 -24.62 -14.48 33.40
CA PRO A 44 -24.14 -13.18 32.98
C PRO A 44 -23.06 -13.35 31.88
N PRO A 45 -23.00 -12.45 30.90
CA PRO A 45 -22.00 -12.50 29.85
C PRO A 45 -20.62 -12.49 30.52
N VAL A 46 -19.84 -13.54 30.26
CA VAL A 46 -18.44 -13.63 30.68
C VAL A 46 -17.74 -12.40 30.12
N ALA A 47 -17.36 -11.47 31.00
CA ALA A 47 -16.61 -10.30 30.63
C ALA A 47 -15.29 -10.78 30.01
N GLU A 48 -15.18 -10.71 28.68
CA GLU A 48 -13.92 -10.99 28.00
C GLU A 48 -12.84 -10.06 28.59
N PRO A 49 -11.66 -10.58 28.95
CA PRO A 49 -10.60 -9.76 29.49
C PRO A 49 -10.17 -8.71 28.45
N ALA A 50 -10.59 -7.48 28.69
CA ALA A 50 -10.15 -6.29 27.98
C ALA A 50 -8.64 -6.09 28.24
N GLY A 51 -7.80 -6.56 27.33
CA GLY A 51 -6.36 -6.43 27.50
C GLY A 51 -5.50 -7.11 26.44
N ARG A 52 -5.88 -7.07 25.15
CA ARG A 52 -4.97 -7.55 24.10
C ARG A 52 -3.85 -6.52 23.88
N SER A 53 -2.68 -6.85 24.42
CA SER A 53 -1.43 -6.10 24.29
C SER A 53 -1.18 -5.62 22.85
N ARG A 54 -0.90 -4.32 22.70
CA ARG A 54 -0.45 -3.65 21.46
C ARG A 54 0.98 -4.08 21.04
N GLY A 55 1.38 -5.32 21.30
CA GLY A 55 2.72 -5.84 21.02
C GLY A 55 3.00 -5.96 19.52
N LEU A 56 4.28 -5.84 19.12
CA LEU A 56 4.76 -6.02 17.75
C LEU A 56 4.36 -7.40 17.23
N ASP A 57 3.68 -7.42 16.08
CA ASP A 57 3.26 -8.65 15.40
C ASP A 57 4.48 -9.25 14.67
N ALA A 58 4.72 -10.55 14.85
CA ALA A 58 5.89 -11.26 14.31
C ALA A 58 5.96 -11.14 12.77
N GLN A 59 4.81 -11.18 12.08
CA GLN A 59 4.75 -10.98 10.63
C GLN A 59 5.23 -9.57 10.26
N SER A 60 4.83 -8.56 11.02
CA SER A 60 5.24 -7.17 10.78
C SER A 60 6.76 -6.99 10.96
N VAL A 61 7.35 -7.63 11.98
CA VAL A 61 8.81 -7.62 12.19
C VAL A 61 9.53 -8.31 11.03
N GLY A 62 9.05 -9.49 10.62
CA GLY A 62 9.62 -10.22 9.49
C GLY A 62 9.60 -9.42 8.18
N LEU A 63 8.48 -8.75 7.88
CA LEU A 63 8.37 -7.89 6.69
C LEU A 63 9.31 -6.69 6.74
N VAL A 64 9.44 -6.05 7.91
CA VAL A 64 10.41 -4.94 8.10
C VAL A 64 11.84 -5.45 7.86
N ALA A 65 12.20 -6.60 8.42
CA ALA A 65 13.53 -7.18 8.25
C ALA A 65 13.84 -7.53 6.78
N VAL A 66 12.90 -8.20 6.08
CA VAL A 66 13.09 -8.60 4.67
C VAL A 66 13.24 -7.39 3.75
N PHE A 67 12.41 -6.35 3.93
CA PHE A 67 12.55 -5.13 3.12
C PHE A 67 13.75 -4.28 3.51
N THR A 68 14.19 -4.34 4.77
CA THR A 68 15.50 -3.77 5.16
C THR A 68 16.63 -4.49 4.43
N ALA A 69 16.61 -5.83 4.39
CA ALA A 69 17.59 -6.61 3.62
C ALA A 69 17.54 -6.30 2.12
N LEU A 70 16.36 -6.06 1.56
CA LEU A 70 16.20 -5.60 0.17
C LEU A 70 16.87 -4.22 -0.05
N LEU A 71 16.69 -3.27 0.87
CA LEU A 71 17.34 -1.96 0.81
C LEU A 71 18.86 -2.08 0.84
N VAL A 72 19.39 -2.92 1.74
CA VAL A 72 20.83 -3.22 1.82
C VAL A 72 21.32 -3.84 0.52
N ALA A 73 20.65 -4.90 0.04
CA ALA A 73 21.01 -5.59 -1.20
C ALA A 73 21.04 -4.63 -2.39
N ALA A 74 20.05 -3.74 -2.51
CA ALA A 74 20.00 -2.76 -3.59
C ALA A 74 21.05 -1.64 -3.47
N ALA A 75 21.50 -1.34 -2.25
CA ALA A 75 22.54 -0.35 -2.00
C ALA A 75 23.96 -0.87 -2.31
N VAL A 76 24.23 -2.15 -2.03
CA VAL A 76 25.54 -2.77 -2.26
C VAL A 76 25.81 -3.12 -3.72
N VAL A 77 24.77 -3.22 -4.57
CA VAL A 77 24.96 -3.36 -6.02
C VAL A 77 25.75 -2.14 -6.53
N PRO A 78 26.88 -2.35 -7.25
CA PRO A 78 27.66 -1.26 -7.80
C PRO A 78 26.81 -0.35 -8.68
N GLY A 79 26.70 0.92 -8.28
CA GLY A 79 26.00 1.93 -9.07
C GLY A 79 26.89 2.51 -10.16
N ILE A 80 26.28 3.02 -11.22
CA ILE A 80 26.98 3.67 -12.34
C ILE A 80 27.27 5.13 -11.94
N PRO A 81 28.53 5.55 -11.75
CA PRO A 81 28.85 6.94 -11.43
C PRO A 81 28.43 7.86 -12.58
N VAL A 82 27.70 8.93 -12.26
CA VAL A 82 27.29 9.93 -13.26
C VAL A 82 27.58 11.34 -12.77
N GLY A 83 27.75 12.25 -13.73
CA GLY A 83 28.03 13.67 -13.48
C GLY A 83 29.42 13.95 -12.90
N PRO A 84 29.77 15.24 -12.72
CA PRO A 84 31.10 15.67 -12.27
C PRO A 84 31.46 15.19 -10.86
N LEU A 85 30.47 15.00 -10.00
CA LEU A 85 30.65 14.50 -8.63
C LEU A 85 30.71 12.97 -8.55
N GLY A 86 30.52 12.27 -9.67
CA GLY A 86 30.48 10.81 -9.72
C GLY A 86 29.46 10.21 -8.77
N VAL A 87 28.29 10.85 -8.60
CA VAL A 87 27.23 10.33 -7.73
C VAL A 87 26.66 9.07 -8.41
N PRO A 88 26.60 7.92 -7.73
CA PRO A 88 26.22 6.67 -8.37
C PRO A 88 24.70 6.59 -8.61
N ILE A 89 24.30 6.20 -9.82
CA ILE A 89 22.95 5.69 -10.09
C ILE A 89 22.88 4.28 -9.50
N THR A 90 22.08 4.09 -8.46
CA THR A 90 21.92 2.80 -7.77
C THR A 90 20.53 2.20 -7.97
N LEU A 91 20.36 0.95 -7.57
CA LEU A 91 19.04 0.30 -7.42
C LEU A 91 18.33 0.69 -6.11
N GLN A 92 18.96 1.51 -5.28
CA GLN A 92 18.47 1.80 -3.94
C GLN A 92 17.15 2.60 -3.97
N THR A 93 16.99 3.55 -4.91
CA THR A 93 15.73 4.28 -5.07
C THR A 93 14.57 3.37 -5.46
N LEU A 94 14.82 2.33 -6.27
CA LEU A 94 13.84 1.30 -6.59
C LEU A 94 13.41 0.51 -5.34
N ALA A 95 14.37 0.09 -4.51
CA ALA A 95 14.07 -0.63 -3.27
C ALA A 95 13.24 0.22 -2.30
N VAL A 96 13.55 1.52 -2.17
CA VAL A 96 12.76 2.45 -1.35
C VAL A 96 11.35 2.59 -1.89
N MET A 97 11.19 2.74 -3.21
CA MET A 97 9.87 2.82 -3.84
C MET A 97 9.02 1.58 -3.56
N LEU A 98 9.61 0.40 -3.78
CA LEU A 98 8.92 -0.88 -3.55
C LEU A 98 8.58 -1.06 -2.07
N THR A 99 9.49 -0.69 -1.17
CA THR A 99 9.27 -0.74 0.29
C THR A 99 8.06 0.10 0.69
N GLY A 100 8.01 1.36 0.25
CA GLY A 100 6.88 2.26 0.47
C GLY A 100 5.57 1.69 -0.08
N LEU A 101 5.58 1.29 -1.36
CA LEU A 101 4.39 0.82 -2.04
C LEU A 101 3.85 -0.51 -1.48
N VAL A 102 4.71 -1.41 -1.00
CA VAL A 102 4.28 -2.74 -0.53
C VAL A 102 3.92 -2.74 0.96
N LEU A 103 4.73 -2.14 1.82
CA LEU A 103 4.56 -2.28 3.27
C LEU A 103 3.57 -1.29 3.89
N GLY A 104 3.24 -0.21 3.18
CA GLY A 104 2.47 0.90 3.71
C GLY A 104 3.30 1.76 4.68
N PRO A 105 2.77 2.87 5.18
CA PRO A 105 3.58 3.96 5.73
C PRO A 105 4.32 3.60 7.01
N GLY A 106 3.70 2.85 7.94
CA GLY A 106 4.32 2.51 9.21
C GLY A 106 5.50 1.55 9.04
N ARG A 107 5.26 0.39 8.43
CA ARG A 107 6.30 -0.64 8.23
C ARG A 107 7.35 -0.23 7.21
N ALA A 108 6.99 0.52 6.16
CA ALA A 108 7.97 1.03 5.22
C ALA A 108 8.94 2.02 5.88
N THR A 109 8.41 2.98 6.66
CA THR A 109 9.23 3.93 7.41
C THR A 109 10.12 3.19 8.41
N ALA A 110 9.60 2.19 9.12
CA ALA A 110 10.38 1.37 10.04
C ALA A 110 11.52 0.61 9.32
N ALA A 111 11.28 0.05 8.13
CA ALA A 111 12.31 -0.64 7.35
C ALA A 111 13.41 0.31 6.88
N VAL A 112 13.06 1.51 6.40
CA VAL A 112 14.06 2.51 6.02
C VAL A 112 14.83 3.03 7.23
N LEU A 113 14.16 3.29 8.36
CA LEU A 113 14.84 3.70 9.59
C LEU A 113 15.79 2.62 10.11
N LEU A 114 15.39 1.35 10.06
CA LEU A 114 16.26 0.24 10.42
C LEU A 114 17.48 0.17 9.48
N TYR A 115 17.28 0.32 8.17
CA TYR A 115 18.37 0.41 7.20
C TYR A 115 19.36 1.53 7.54
N LEU A 116 18.86 2.74 7.83
CA LEU A 116 19.71 3.86 8.22
C LEU A 116 20.44 3.60 9.54
N LEU A 117 19.75 3.03 10.53
CA LEU A 117 20.35 2.68 11.82
C LEU A 117 21.51 1.71 11.63
N LEU A 118 21.33 0.64 10.84
CA LEU A 118 22.39 -0.32 10.55
C LEU A 118 23.62 0.36 9.93
N GLY A 119 23.41 1.27 8.98
CA GLY A 119 24.52 2.02 8.38
C GLY A 119 25.19 2.96 9.37
N PHE A 120 24.43 3.69 10.20
CA PHE A 120 24.99 4.64 11.17
C PHE A 120 25.75 3.98 12.32
N VAL A 121 25.36 2.77 12.75
CA VAL A 121 26.15 2.01 13.75
C VAL A 121 27.42 1.37 13.16
N GLY A 122 27.67 1.54 11.86
CA GLY A 122 28.96 1.23 11.23
C GLY A 122 28.95 0.06 10.25
N LEU A 123 27.80 -0.58 9.99
CA LEU A 123 27.74 -1.64 8.98
C LEU A 123 27.87 -1.04 7.57
N PRO A 124 28.69 -1.61 6.66
CA PRO A 124 28.93 -1.10 5.31
C PRO A 124 27.76 -1.37 4.35
N VAL A 125 26.56 -0.90 4.72
CA VAL A 125 25.31 -1.15 4.00
C VAL A 125 24.92 -0.03 3.06
N PHE A 126 25.55 1.15 3.16
CA PHE A 126 25.30 2.24 2.23
C PHE A 126 26.05 2.01 0.91
N SER A 127 25.64 2.74 -0.13
CA SER A 127 26.27 2.61 -1.45
C SER A 127 27.79 2.80 -1.40
N ARG A 128 28.51 2.02 -2.21
CA ARG A 128 29.99 1.91 -2.19
C ARG A 128 30.57 1.38 -0.88
N GLY A 129 29.79 0.61 -0.12
CA GLY A 129 30.23 0.04 1.16
C GLY A 129 30.46 1.10 2.24
N GLN A 130 29.84 2.27 2.11
CA GLN A 130 29.95 3.34 3.10
C GLN A 130 29.17 2.98 4.37
N SER A 131 29.56 3.59 5.50
CA SER A 131 28.91 3.43 6.80
C SER A 131 29.21 4.62 7.71
N GLY A 132 28.57 4.64 8.87
CA GLY A 132 28.78 5.63 9.93
C GLY A 132 28.08 6.98 9.66
N LEU A 133 28.15 7.85 10.66
CA LEU A 133 27.53 9.18 10.63
C LEU A 133 28.20 10.13 9.62
N GLN A 134 29.46 9.88 9.26
CA GLN A 134 30.20 10.68 8.28
C GLN A 134 29.54 10.71 6.90
N VAL A 135 28.71 9.71 6.56
CA VAL A 135 27.94 9.69 5.31
C VAL A 135 27.01 10.89 5.20
N LEU A 136 26.53 11.44 6.33
CA LEU A 136 25.68 12.63 6.36
C LEU A 136 26.43 13.92 6.02
N ALA A 137 27.75 13.93 6.09
CA ALA A 137 28.59 15.03 5.61
C ALA A 137 28.90 14.93 4.10
N GLY A 138 28.53 13.82 3.46
CA GLY A 138 28.77 13.58 2.04
C GLY A 138 27.73 14.23 1.11
N PRO A 139 28.04 14.39 -0.19
CA PRO A 139 27.13 15.00 -1.18
C PRO A 139 25.79 14.26 -1.32
N THR A 140 25.76 12.96 -1.02
CA THR A 140 24.58 12.11 -1.17
C THR A 140 23.68 12.07 0.06
N ALA A 141 24.03 12.77 1.15
CA ALA A 141 23.29 12.77 2.40
C ALA A 141 21.82 13.16 2.22
N GLY A 142 21.55 14.14 1.35
CA GLY A 142 20.20 14.60 1.03
C GLY A 142 19.30 13.50 0.49
N TYR A 143 19.82 12.68 -0.43
CA TYR A 143 19.10 11.52 -0.97
C TYR A 143 18.86 10.47 0.12
N LEU A 144 19.84 10.21 0.98
CA LEU A 144 19.72 9.23 2.06
C LEU A 144 18.63 9.63 3.07
N VAL A 145 18.57 10.90 3.46
CA VAL A 145 17.53 11.45 4.33
C VAL A 145 16.16 11.41 3.65
N SER A 146 16.11 11.68 2.34
CA SER A 146 14.85 11.65 1.58
C SER A 146 14.14 10.29 1.62
N PHE A 147 14.87 9.19 1.80
CA PHE A 147 14.29 7.84 1.76
C PHE A 147 13.28 7.59 2.87
N VAL A 148 13.46 8.20 4.05
CA VAL A 148 12.49 8.08 5.16
C VAL A 148 11.16 8.71 4.75
N PHE A 149 11.22 9.93 4.21
CA PHE A 149 10.04 10.66 3.75
C PHE A 149 9.41 9.99 2.52
N ALA A 150 10.23 9.51 1.58
CA ALA A 150 9.75 8.82 0.40
C ALA A 150 9.00 7.53 0.76
N ALA A 151 9.52 6.74 1.70
CA ALA A 151 8.84 5.53 2.18
C ALA A 151 7.51 5.84 2.89
N LEU A 152 7.47 6.92 3.68
CA LEU A 152 6.25 7.39 4.32
C LEU A 152 5.20 7.83 3.29
N VAL A 153 5.57 8.71 2.37
CA VAL A 153 4.69 9.27 1.33
C VAL A 153 4.16 8.17 0.41
N LEU A 154 5.04 7.29 -0.09
CA LEU A 154 4.63 6.16 -0.93
C LEU A 154 3.78 5.16 -0.17
N GLY A 155 4.05 4.94 1.11
CA GLY A 155 3.20 4.12 1.96
C GLY A 155 1.80 4.69 2.10
N LEU A 156 1.68 6.00 2.35
CA LEU A 156 0.39 6.70 2.42
C LEU A 156 -0.35 6.62 1.09
N ALA A 157 0.33 6.91 -0.01
CA ALA A 157 -0.22 6.83 -1.37
C ALA A 157 -0.70 5.41 -1.69
N SER A 158 0.12 4.39 -1.38
CA SER A 158 -0.24 2.99 -1.60
C SER A 158 -1.50 2.60 -0.84
N ARG A 159 -1.57 2.95 0.45
CA ARG A 159 -2.77 2.70 1.27
C ARG A 159 -4.00 3.39 0.68
N ALA A 160 -3.87 4.62 0.19
CA ALA A 160 -4.98 5.34 -0.42
C ALA A 160 -5.46 4.68 -1.72
N VAL A 161 -4.53 4.30 -2.60
CA VAL A 161 -4.81 3.61 -3.87
C VAL A 161 -5.51 2.28 -3.62
N LEU A 162 -4.99 1.46 -2.71
CA LEU A 162 -5.57 0.13 -2.41
C LEU A 162 -6.97 0.21 -1.79
N ARG A 163 -7.28 1.30 -1.07
CA ARG A 163 -8.59 1.51 -0.45
C ARG A 163 -9.63 2.09 -1.40
N ARG A 164 -9.21 2.93 -2.37
CA ARG A 164 -10.14 3.77 -3.15
C ARG A 164 -10.19 3.40 -4.63
N ALA A 165 -9.15 2.77 -5.18
CA ALA A 165 -9.04 2.50 -6.60
C ALA A 165 -9.31 1.03 -6.94
N ARG A 166 -9.89 0.81 -8.12
CA ARG A 166 -10.08 -0.54 -8.68
C ARG A 166 -8.72 -1.19 -8.99
N ARG A 167 -8.66 -2.52 -8.93
CA ARG A 167 -7.45 -3.33 -9.13
C ARG A 167 -6.71 -3.06 -10.44
N THR A 168 -7.42 -2.71 -11.51
CA THR A 168 -6.83 -2.34 -12.81
C THR A 168 -6.00 -1.05 -12.73
N TRP A 169 -6.36 -0.13 -11.83
CA TRP A 169 -5.72 1.17 -11.68
C TRP A 169 -4.54 1.18 -10.70
N TRP A 170 -4.24 0.07 -10.02
CA TRP A 170 -3.15 0.05 -9.03
C TRP A 170 -1.78 0.37 -9.63
N ALA A 171 -1.39 -0.30 -10.71
CA ALA A 171 -0.11 -0.06 -11.36
C ALA A 171 0.06 1.39 -11.87
N PRO A 172 -0.87 1.98 -12.65
CA PRO A 172 -0.72 3.37 -13.10
C PRO A 172 -0.73 4.37 -11.93
N LEU A 173 -1.56 4.17 -10.91
CA LEU A 173 -1.58 5.08 -9.75
C LEU A 173 -0.32 4.96 -8.88
N PHE A 174 0.22 3.75 -8.71
CA PHE A 174 1.51 3.57 -8.06
C PHE A 174 2.64 4.22 -8.86
N PHE A 175 2.61 4.12 -10.19
CA PHE A 175 3.60 4.77 -11.04
C PHE A 175 3.57 6.30 -10.87
N VAL A 176 2.38 6.91 -10.91
CA VAL A 176 2.21 8.35 -10.63
C VAL A 176 2.71 8.69 -9.22
N ALA A 177 2.39 7.88 -8.21
CA ALA A 177 2.88 8.08 -6.85
C ALA A 177 4.42 8.03 -6.77
N THR A 178 5.08 7.13 -7.50
CA THR A 178 6.55 7.08 -7.58
C THR A 178 7.13 8.33 -8.21
N LEU A 179 6.59 8.80 -9.33
CA LEU A 179 7.07 10.01 -10.02
C LEU A 179 6.90 11.26 -9.16
N LEU A 180 5.74 11.41 -8.51
CA LEU A 180 5.50 12.55 -7.62
C LEU A 180 6.41 12.51 -6.40
N THR A 181 6.64 11.32 -5.84
CA THR A 181 7.52 11.19 -4.68
C THR A 181 8.97 11.47 -5.05
N THR A 182 9.46 10.99 -6.19
CA THR A 182 10.83 11.31 -6.61
C THR A 182 10.98 12.81 -6.87
N LEU A 183 10.06 13.40 -7.64
CA LEU A 183 10.12 14.82 -8.01
C LEU A 183 9.97 15.77 -6.82
N LEU A 184 9.09 15.46 -5.86
CA LEU A 184 8.74 16.37 -4.77
C LEU A 184 9.48 16.08 -3.45
N VAL A 185 10.09 14.90 -3.31
CA VAL A 185 10.75 14.49 -2.06
C VAL A 185 12.22 14.15 -2.31
N VAL A 186 12.51 13.24 -3.25
CA VAL A 186 13.87 12.73 -3.45
C VAL A 186 14.78 13.78 -4.08
N HIS A 187 14.38 14.36 -5.22
CA HIS A 187 15.18 15.35 -5.93
C HIS A 187 15.39 16.64 -5.12
N PRO A 188 14.36 17.25 -4.48
CA PRO A 188 14.57 18.48 -3.72
C PRO A 188 15.50 18.29 -2.52
N LEU A 189 15.36 17.19 -1.78
CA LEU A 189 16.26 16.89 -0.65
C LEU A 189 17.66 16.48 -1.14
N GLY A 190 17.75 15.75 -2.24
CA GLY A 190 19.02 15.42 -2.90
C GLY A 190 19.80 16.67 -3.32
N ILE A 191 19.15 17.56 -4.07
CA ILE A 191 19.68 18.86 -4.51
C ILE A 191 20.08 19.72 -3.30
N ALA A 192 19.25 19.79 -2.25
CA ALA A 192 19.61 20.49 -1.02
C ALA A 192 20.89 19.91 -0.38
N GLY A 193 21.03 18.59 -0.35
CA GLY A 193 22.25 17.92 0.11
C GLY A 193 23.48 18.27 -0.73
N LEU A 194 23.35 18.30 -2.06
CA LEU A 194 24.41 18.72 -2.97
C LEU A 194 24.83 20.18 -2.73
N MET A 195 23.88 21.08 -2.54
CA MET A 195 24.16 22.49 -2.26
C MET A 195 24.85 22.67 -0.91
N ILE A 196 24.39 21.98 0.14
CA ILE A 196 24.92 22.15 1.49
C ILE A 196 26.29 21.49 1.65
N ASN A 197 26.45 20.25 1.19
CA ASN A 197 27.63 19.43 1.45
C ASN A 197 28.68 19.52 0.34
N ALA A 198 28.27 19.61 -0.93
CA ALA A 198 29.20 19.78 -2.06
C ALA A 198 29.42 21.25 -2.48
N LYS A 199 28.74 22.20 -1.80
CA LYS A 199 28.84 23.64 -2.06
C LYS A 199 28.56 24.03 -3.52
N LEU A 200 27.71 23.27 -4.19
CA LEU A 200 27.28 23.57 -5.55
C LEU A 200 26.28 24.74 -5.56
N SER A 201 26.32 25.54 -6.63
CA SER A 201 25.21 26.44 -6.95
C SER A 201 23.94 25.65 -7.25
N PHE A 202 22.77 26.29 -7.16
CA PHE A 202 21.49 25.63 -7.47
C PHE A 202 21.48 25.04 -8.89
N GLU A 203 21.97 25.80 -9.89
CA GLU A 203 22.06 25.34 -11.28
C GLU A 203 22.99 24.13 -11.42
N ALA A 204 24.15 24.16 -10.77
CA ALA A 204 25.10 23.04 -10.80
C ALA A 204 24.54 21.80 -10.10
N ALA A 205 23.82 21.97 -8.98
CA ALA A 205 23.16 20.88 -8.28
C ALA A 205 22.04 20.26 -9.12
N LEU A 206 21.23 21.09 -9.80
CA LEU A 206 20.19 20.63 -10.71
C LEU A 206 20.77 19.88 -11.92
N ALA A 207 21.85 20.39 -12.52
CA ALA A 207 22.55 19.72 -13.61
C ALA A 207 23.18 18.39 -13.19
N ALA A 208 23.67 18.29 -11.94
CA ALA A 208 24.20 17.06 -11.38
C ALA A 208 23.11 16.02 -11.08
N ASP A 209 21.89 16.47 -10.78
CA ASP A 209 20.74 15.62 -10.46
C ASP A 209 19.98 15.13 -11.71
N LEU A 210 20.00 15.92 -12.79
CA LEU A 210 19.26 15.64 -14.02
C LEU A 210 19.49 14.23 -14.63
N PRO A 211 20.71 13.65 -14.62
CA PRO A 211 20.95 12.29 -15.11
C PRO A 211 20.19 11.17 -14.37
N PHE A 212 19.68 11.42 -13.16
CA PHE A 212 18.92 10.41 -12.40
C PHE A 212 17.50 10.20 -12.94
N LEU A 213 16.91 11.22 -13.57
CA LEU A 213 15.48 11.22 -13.97
C LEU A 213 15.10 10.05 -14.89
N PRO A 214 15.83 9.76 -15.99
CA PRO A 214 15.48 8.63 -16.86
C PRO A 214 15.49 7.30 -16.11
N GLY A 215 16.49 7.10 -15.24
CA GLY A 215 16.60 5.92 -14.40
C GLY A 215 15.45 5.81 -13.41
N ASP A 216 15.02 6.92 -12.82
CA ASP A 216 13.94 6.93 -11.83
C ASP A 216 12.56 6.70 -12.47
N VAL A 217 12.35 7.11 -13.73
CA VAL A 217 11.15 6.73 -14.50
C VAL A 217 11.10 5.22 -14.69
N VAL A 218 12.20 4.60 -15.15
CA VAL A 218 12.26 3.14 -15.36
C VAL A 218 12.06 2.39 -14.03
N LYS A 219 12.76 2.81 -12.97
CA LYS A 219 12.63 2.21 -11.64
C LYS A 219 11.22 2.37 -11.07
N GLY A 220 10.61 3.54 -11.23
CA GLY A 220 9.24 3.80 -10.80
C GLY A 220 8.25 2.89 -11.50
N LEU A 221 8.41 2.67 -12.81
CA LEU A 221 7.57 1.75 -13.57
C LEU A 221 7.71 0.32 -13.05
N VAL A 222 8.94 -0.15 -12.87
CA VAL A 222 9.23 -1.49 -12.32
C VAL A 222 8.63 -1.65 -10.92
N ALA A 223 8.86 -0.67 -10.03
CA ALA A 223 8.34 -0.70 -8.67
C ALA A 223 6.79 -0.70 -8.64
N ALA A 224 6.15 0.08 -9.50
CA ALA A 224 4.70 0.16 -9.59
C ALA A 224 4.07 -1.15 -10.07
N VAL A 225 4.63 -1.77 -11.12
CA VAL A 225 4.17 -3.07 -11.63
C VAL A 225 4.39 -4.17 -10.59
N ALA A 226 5.58 -4.22 -9.99
CA ALA A 226 5.93 -5.19 -8.96
C ALA A 226 5.02 -5.05 -7.72
N ALA A 227 4.82 -3.84 -7.21
CA ALA A 227 3.95 -3.60 -6.06
C ALA A 227 2.50 -3.98 -6.37
N ALA A 228 1.99 -3.65 -7.55
CA ALA A 228 0.66 -4.06 -7.96
C ALA A 228 0.57 -5.60 -8.03
N ALA A 229 1.58 -6.31 -8.56
CA ALA A 229 1.60 -7.77 -8.56
C ALA A 229 1.62 -8.35 -7.13
N VAL A 230 2.41 -7.78 -6.21
CA VAL A 230 2.48 -8.23 -4.82
C VAL A 230 1.13 -8.09 -4.11
N HIS A 231 0.46 -6.93 -4.22
CA HIS A 231 -0.86 -6.73 -3.60
C HIS A 231 -1.94 -7.62 -4.22
N ARG A 232 -1.75 -8.04 -5.46
CA ARG A 232 -2.65 -8.95 -6.17
C ARG A 232 -2.48 -10.40 -5.73
N ALA A 233 -1.25 -10.82 -5.44
CA ALA A 233 -0.92 -12.17 -4.97
C ALA A 233 -1.11 -12.32 -3.45
N PHE A 234 -0.81 -11.27 -2.69
CA PHE A 234 -0.82 -11.25 -1.23
C PHE A 234 -1.63 -10.06 -0.70
N PRO A 235 -2.97 -10.09 -0.80
CA PRO A 235 -3.83 -8.98 -0.38
C PRO A 235 -3.70 -8.66 1.13
N ASP A 236 -3.34 -9.65 1.94
CA ASP A 236 -3.16 -9.50 3.38
C ASP A 236 -1.84 -8.83 3.77
N VAL A 237 -0.97 -8.46 2.82
CA VAL A 237 0.33 -7.84 3.15
C VAL A 237 0.13 -6.61 4.00
N LEU A 238 -0.88 -5.77 3.75
CA LEU A 238 -1.18 -4.59 4.57
C LEU A 238 -1.98 -4.87 5.84
N VAL A 239 -2.53 -6.08 5.99
CA VAL A 239 -3.35 -6.48 7.12
C VAL A 239 -2.43 -6.97 8.23
N ARG A 240 -2.52 -6.35 9.41
CA ARG A 240 -1.87 -6.87 10.61
C ARG A 240 -2.64 -8.13 11.02
N ARG A 241 -2.07 -9.32 10.80
CA ARG A 241 -2.67 -10.55 11.33
C ARG A 241 -2.58 -10.46 12.85
N VAL A 242 -3.71 -10.25 13.49
CA VAL A 242 -3.82 -10.49 14.94
C VAL A 242 -3.73 -12.01 15.08
N ALA A 243 -2.75 -12.50 15.83
CA ALA A 243 -2.66 -13.91 16.19
C ALA A 243 -4.04 -14.32 16.73
N ARG A 244 -4.73 -15.22 16.01
CA ARG A 244 -5.96 -15.82 16.50
C ARG A 244 -5.54 -16.82 17.60
N PRO A 245 -6.14 -16.75 18.80
CA PRO A 245 -5.87 -17.69 19.87
C PRO A 245 -6.23 -19.12 19.46
#